data_AF-A0A1I7JLE3-F1
#
_entry.id   AF-A0A1I7JLE3-F1
#
_cell.length_a   1.000
_cell.length_b   1.000
_cell.length_c   1.000
_cell.angle_alpha   90.00
_cell.angle_beta   90.00
_cell.angle_gamma   90.00
#
_symmetry.space_group_name_H-M   'P 1'
#
loop_
_entity.id
_entity.type
_entity.pdbx_description
1 polymer ?
#
loop_
_entity_poly.entity_id
_entity_poly.type
_entity_poly.pdbx_seq_one_letter_code
_entity_poly.pdbx_strand_id
1 'polypeptide(L)'
;MASLQARITALAQAIGADIKALVNVYMPRAAFGGIPDKTRKMANAQIGAVDAFVSVDGAGTDWPAQSLSTAWWNVFTFGIPGRLSQVAQQVFHTRVAQFWFRHLHDAIWTPWYRHPFTFAETGFLLQDGGVLGYGAGCGGTANQPTNKRMPVTVNKPCGVITMHPEQLSAGASVEFIFSSSALSSAAVLLPVILGYSGYSVVVAYVDTATSVALRLTNNGATRSDPVNISFCILSGAHS
;
A
#
# COMPACT_ATOMS: atom_id res chain seq x y z
N MET A 1 -60.04 -40.02 -6.50
CA MET A 1 -58.60 -40.08 -6.83
C MET A 1 -58.05 -38.80 -7.47
N ALA A 2 -58.77 -38.11 -8.37
CA ALA A 2 -58.29 -36.89 -9.03
C ALA A 2 -57.88 -35.74 -8.08
N SER A 3 -58.49 -35.63 -6.90
CA SER A 3 -58.21 -34.57 -5.92
C SER A 3 -56.93 -34.79 -5.10
N LEU A 4 -56.53 -36.04 -4.85
CA LEU A 4 -55.30 -36.34 -4.09
C LEU A 4 -54.06 -36.11 -4.96
N GLN A 5 -54.12 -36.54 -6.22
CA GLN A 5 -53.02 -36.34 -7.18
C GLN A 5 -52.74 -34.85 -7.39
N ALA A 6 -53.78 -34.02 -7.53
CA ALA A 6 -53.62 -32.58 -7.68
C ALA A 6 -52.93 -31.93 -6.47
N ARG A 7 -53.28 -32.37 -5.25
CA ARG A 7 -52.67 -31.86 -4.00
C ARG A 7 -51.20 -32.28 -3.86
N ILE A 8 -50.86 -33.50 -4.24
CA ILE A 8 -49.47 -33.98 -4.25
C ILE A 8 -48.63 -33.20 -5.25
N THR A 9 -49.15 -32.97 -6.47
CA THR A 9 -48.45 -32.16 -7.49
C THR A 9 -48.23 -30.73 -7.04
N ALA A 10 -49.24 -30.08 -6.45
CA ALA A 10 -49.11 -28.71 -5.94
C ALA A 10 -48.08 -28.61 -4.81
N LEU A 11 -48.07 -29.59 -3.89
CA LEU A 11 -47.08 -29.64 -2.81
C LEU A 11 -45.66 -29.86 -3.34
N ALA A 12 -45.47 -30.75 -4.30
CA ALA A 12 -44.16 -30.98 -4.92
C ALA A 12 -43.64 -29.73 -5.66
N GLN A 13 -44.54 -28.96 -6.29
CA GLN A 13 -44.18 -27.69 -6.94
C GLN A 13 -43.79 -26.62 -5.92
N ALA A 14 -44.51 -26.50 -4.81
CA ALA A 14 -44.19 -25.55 -3.74
C ALA A 14 -42.85 -25.88 -3.07
N ILE A 15 -42.64 -27.15 -2.69
CA ILE A 15 -41.37 -27.62 -2.11
C ILE A 15 -40.22 -27.41 -3.11
N GLY A 16 -40.44 -27.70 -4.40
CA GLY A 16 -39.43 -27.46 -5.44
C GLY A 16 -39.09 -25.98 -5.62
N ALA A 17 -40.04 -25.07 -5.43
CA ALA A 17 -39.80 -23.62 -5.46
C ALA A 17 -39.01 -23.15 -4.23
N ASP A 18 -39.35 -23.63 -3.03
CA ASP A 18 -38.67 -23.27 -1.79
C ASP A 18 -37.24 -23.82 -1.73
N ILE A 19 -37.01 -25.05 -2.20
CA ILE A 19 -35.67 -25.62 -2.32
C ILE A 19 -34.83 -24.81 -3.31
N LYS A 20 -35.39 -24.39 -4.45
CA LYS A 20 -34.68 -23.51 -5.40
C LYS A 20 -34.33 -22.15 -4.79
N ALA A 21 -35.21 -21.59 -3.96
CA ALA A 21 -34.94 -20.35 -3.24
C ALA A 21 -33.81 -20.53 -2.21
N LEU A 22 -33.84 -21.62 -1.42
CA LEU A 22 -32.82 -21.92 -0.41
C LEU A 22 -31.45 -22.24 -1.02
N VAL A 23 -31.41 -22.95 -2.14
CA VAL A 23 -30.16 -23.23 -2.87
C VAL A 23 -29.52 -21.94 -3.39
N ASN A 24 -30.31 -20.94 -3.79
CA ASN A 24 -29.79 -19.61 -4.17
C ASN A 24 -29.28 -18.78 -2.98
N VAL A 25 -29.73 -19.08 -1.76
CA VAL A 25 -29.32 -18.35 -0.54
C VAL A 25 -28.06 -18.95 0.08
N TYR A 26 -27.88 -20.28 0.01
CA TYR A 26 -26.78 -20.98 0.70
C TYR A 26 -25.68 -21.56 -0.19
N MET A 27 -25.89 -21.61 -1.51
CA MET A 27 -24.81 -21.86 -2.46
C MET A 27 -24.77 -20.65 -3.39
N PRO A 28 -23.63 -19.96 -3.58
CA PRO A 28 -23.55 -18.92 -4.59
C PRO A 28 -23.75 -19.57 -5.95
N ARG A 29 -25.03 -19.61 -6.37
CA ARG A 29 -25.55 -19.84 -7.72
C ARG A 29 -24.70 -20.79 -8.56
N ALA A 30 -24.74 -22.08 -8.24
CA ALA A 30 -24.24 -23.13 -9.14
C ALA A 30 -24.83 -22.92 -10.55
N ALA A 31 -24.09 -23.02 -11.63
CA ALA A 31 -22.89 -23.81 -11.82
C ALA A 31 -21.80 -22.98 -12.52
N PHE A 32 -20.65 -22.81 -11.86
CA PHE A 32 -19.31 -22.56 -12.42
C PHE A 32 -19.24 -21.88 -13.81
N GLY A 33 -19.96 -20.78 -13.95
CA GLY A 33 -20.29 -20.20 -15.24
C GLY A 33 -21.23 -19.04 -15.03
N GLY A 34 -20.92 -18.18 -14.06
CA GLY A 34 -21.46 -16.82 -14.09
C GLY A 34 -21.23 -16.30 -15.50
N ILE A 35 -22.30 -15.92 -16.21
CA ILE A 35 -22.20 -15.41 -17.57
C ILE A 35 -21.11 -14.34 -17.52
N PRO A 36 -20.03 -14.48 -18.31
CA PRO A 36 -19.00 -13.47 -18.36
C PRO A 36 -19.65 -12.12 -18.64
N ASP A 37 -19.59 -11.24 -17.64
CA ASP A 37 -20.34 -9.99 -17.64
C ASP A 37 -19.53 -8.93 -16.90
N LYS A 38 -18.67 -8.28 -17.67
CA LYS A 38 -17.89 -7.12 -17.19
C LYS A 38 -18.76 -5.88 -16.95
N THR A 39 -20.04 -5.88 -17.32
CA THR A 39 -20.95 -4.75 -17.06
C THR A 39 -21.43 -4.75 -15.61
N ARG A 40 -21.41 -5.91 -14.94
CA ARG A 40 -21.71 -6.02 -13.51
C ARG A 40 -20.67 -5.26 -12.70
N LYS A 41 -21.16 -4.33 -11.89
CA LYS A 41 -20.31 -3.60 -10.96
C LYS A 41 -20.09 -4.39 -9.68
N MET A 42 -18.85 -4.50 -9.23
CA MET A 42 -18.55 -5.08 -7.91
C MET A 42 -19.16 -4.27 -6.78
N ALA A 43 -19.44 -2.99 -7.00
CA ALA A 43 -20.09 -2.09 -6.04
C ALA A 43 -21.51 -2.56 -5.68
N ASN A 44 -22.12 -3.39 -6.55
CA ASN A 44 -23.44 -3.96 -6.36
C ASN A 44 -23.40 -5.35 -5.72
N ALA A 45 -22.22 -5.83 -5.28
CA ALA A 45 -22.13 -7.11 -4.61
C ALA A 45 -22.97 -7.12 -3.32
N GLN A 46 -23.65 -8.24 -3.08
CA GLN A 46 -24.61 -8.37 -2.00
C GLN A 46 -23.93 -8.31 -0.62
N ILE A 47 -24.52 -7.52 0.28
CA ILE A 47 -24.06 -7.39 1.66
C ILE A 47 -24.31 -8.72 2.40
N GLY A 48 -23.31 -9.20 3.11
CA GLY A 48 -23.38 -10.45 3.87
C GLY A 48 -23.25 -11.72 3.04
N ALA A 49 -22.89 -11.60 1.75
CA ALA A 49 -22.71 -12.72 0.83
C ALA A 49 -21.38 -12.64 0.08
N VAL A 50 -20.96 -13.78 -0.47
CA VAL A 50 -19.85 -13.87 -1.41
C VAL A 50 -20.43 -13.92 -2.82
N ASP A 51 -20.08 -12.92 -3.63
CA ASP A 51 -20.50 -12.83 -5.03
C ASP A 51 -19.35 -13.11 -5.99
N ALA A 52 -19.64 -13.88 -7.04
CA ALA A 52 -18.70 -14.13 -8.12
C ALA A 52 -18.87 -13.15 -9.29
N PHE A 53 -17.76 -12.63 -9.78
CA PHE A 53 -17.66 -11.74 -10.94
C PHE A 53 -16.67 -12.34 -11.94
N VAL A 54 -17.13 -12.58 -13.16
CA VAL A 54 -16.37 -13.30 -14.19
C VAL A 54 -16.40 -12.52 -15.49
N SER A 55 -15.27 -12.45 -16.18
CA SER A 55 -15.14 -11.86 -17.51
C SER A 55 -14.05 -12.60 -18.31
N VAL A 56 -14.22 -12.68 -19.63
CA VAL A 56 -13.27 -13.28 -20.58
C VAL A 56 -12.66 -12.27 -21.55
N ASP A 57 -13.09 -11.00 -21.48
CA ASP A 57 -12.66 -9.90 -22.34
C ASP A 57 -12.25 -8.64 -21.56
N GLY A 58 -11.71 -8.83 -20.35
CA GLY A 58 -11.14 -7.79 -19.50
C GLY A 58 -11.99 -7.42 -18.29
N ALA A 59 -11.45 -6.56 -17.42
CA ALA A 59 -12.10 -6.15 -16.18
C ALA A 59 -13.33 -5.25 -16.42
N GLY A 60 -14.30 -5.30 -15.50
CA GLY A 60 -15.40 -4.35 -15.46
C GLY A 60 -14.97 -2.96 -15.02
N THR A 61 -15.84 -1.97 -15.20
CA THR A 61 -15.51 -0.54 -15.00
C THR A 61 -15.13 -0.17 -13.57
N ASP A 62 -15.61 -0.90 -12.57
CA ASP A 62 -15.30 -0.68 -11.15
C ASP A 62 -14.56 -1.86 -10.52
N TRP A 63 -14.00 -2.76 -11.32
CA TRP A 63 -13.23 -3.90 -10.83
C TRP A 63 -11.81 -3.43 -10.48
N PRO A 64 -11.06 -4.19 -9.67
CA PRO A 64 -9.63 -3.92 -9.48
C PRO A 64 -8.91 -3.88 -10.85
N ALA A 65 -7.99 -2.93 -11.00
CA ALA A 65 -7.28 -2.74 -12.26
C ALA A 65 -6.48 -4.00 -12.64
N GLN A 66 -6.64 -4.48 -13.88
CA GLN A 66 -5.91 -5.63 -14.42
C GLN A 66 -5.41 -5.38 -15.85
N SER A 67 -4.38 -6.15 -16.23
CA SER A 67 -3.78 -6.15 -17.57
C SER A 67 -4.16 -7.35 -18.44
N LEU A 68 -5.20 -8.13 -18.09
CA LEU A 68 -5.46 -9.44 -18.74
C LEU A 68 -6.90 -9.61 -19.23
N SER A 69 -7.04 -10.52 -20.21
CA SER A 69 -8.30 -10.82 -20.90
C SER A 69 -9.29 -11.60 -20.04
N THR A 70 -8.87 -12.56 -19.21
CA THR A 70 -9.78 -13.34 -18.34
C THR A 70 -9.61 -12.99 -16.86
N ALA A 71 -10.70 -12.64 -16.20
CA ALA A 71 -10.73 -12.20 -14.81
C ALA A 71 -11.87 -12.91 -14.05
N TRP A 72 -11.54 -13.57 -12.93
CA TRP A 72 -12.51 -14.18 -12.04
C TRP A 72 -12.25 -13.74 -10.61
N TRP A 73 -13.31 -13.24 -9.97
CA TRP A 73 -13.25 -12.63 -8.65
C TRP A 73 -14.35 -13.14 -7.74
N ASN A 74 -13.99 -13.41 -6.50
CA ASN A 74 -14.93 -13.57 -5.39
C ASN A 74 -14.90 -12.32 -4.54
N VAL A 75 -16.05 -11.66 -4.38
CA VAL A 75 -16.18 -10.41 -3.62
C VAL A 75 -17.05 -10.67 -2.41
N PHE A 76 -16.49 -10.44 -1.23
CA PHE A 76 -17.24 -10.44 0.03
C PHE A 76 -17.54 -9.00 0.44
N THR A 77 -18.81 -8.68 0.65
CA THR A 77 -19.26 -7.33 1.06
C THR A 77 -19.85 -7.38 2.46
N PHE A 78 -19.42 -6.48 3.33
CA PHE A 78 -19.93 -6.37 4.70
C PHE A 78 -20.04 -4.91 5.14
N GLY A 79 -20.85 -4.66 6.16
CA GLY A 79 -21.14 -3.32 6.68
C GLY A 79 -22.62 -3.00 6.64
N ILE A 80 -22.93 -1.71 6.62
CA ILE A 80 -24.30 -1.18 6.59
C ILE A 80 -24.51 -0.32 5.34
N PRO A 81 -25.75 -0.11 4.88
CA PRO A 81 -26.02 0.80 3.78
C PRO A 81 -25.33 2.16 3.97
N GLY A 82 -24.56 2.59 2.98
CA GLY A 82 -23.76 3.83 3.02
C GLY A 82 -22.37 3.72 3.66
N ARG A 83 -22.07 2.62 4.38
CA ARG A 83 -20.75 2.30 4.96
C ARG A 83 -20.42 0.82 4.76
N LEU A 84 -19.87 0.51 3.60
CA LEU A 84 -19.54 -0.85 3.18
C LEU A 84 -18.03 -1.05 3.10
N SER A 85 -17.60 -2.28 3.31
CA SER A 85 -16.26 -2.74 3.02
C SER A 85 -16.34 -3.94 2.10
N GLN A 86 -15.43 -3.99 1.13
CA GLN A 86 -15.33 -5.10 0.19
C GLN A 86 -13.94 -5.69 0.21
N VAL A 87 -13.92 -7.03 0.17
CA VAL A 87 -12.72 -7.83 -0.03
C VAL A 87 -12.92 -8.62 -1.32
N ALA A 88 -12.06 -8.39 -2.31
CA ALA A 88 -12.10 -9.09 -3.58
C ALA A 88 -10.87 -10.00 -3.71
N GLN A 89 -11.10 -11.29 -3.91
CA GLN A 89 -10.07 -12.29 -4.18
C GLN A 89 -10.12 -12.69 -5.65
N GLN A 90 -8.99 -12.61 -6.35
CA GLN A 90 -8.88 -13.16 -7.69
C GLN A 90 -8.67 -14.68 -7.61
N VAL A 91 -9.55 -15.45 -8.25
CA VAL A 91 -9.54 -16.92 -8.24
C VAL A 91 -9.23 -17.39 -9.66
N PHE A 92 -8.40 -18.42 -9.85
CA PHE A 92 -8.00 -18.94 -11.18
C PHE A 92 -7.07 -18.03 -12.01
N HIS A 93 -5.96 -17.60 -11.39
CA HIS A 93 -4.87 -16.94 -12.11
C HIS A 93 -3.61 -17.82 -12.14
N THR A 94 -2.74 -17.64 -13.13
CA THR A 94 -1.46 -18.36 -13.27
C THR A 94 -0.35 -17.82 -12.34
N ARG A 95 -0.63 -16.75 -11.57
CA ARG A 95 0.24 -16.20 -10.52
C ARG A 95 -0.46 -16.28 -9.16
N VAL A 96 0.25 -15.85 -8.10
CA VAL A 96 -0.24 -15.81 -6.70
C VAL A 96 -1.63 -15.15 -6.62
N ALA A 97 -2.53 -15.74 -5.83
CA ALA A 97 -3.84 -15.16 -5.57
C ALA A 97 -3.70 -13.72 -5.05
N GLN A 98 -4.52 -12.81 -5.59
CA GLN A 98 -4.51 -11.41 -5.20
C GLN A 98 -5.71 -11.14 -4.29
N PHE A 99 -5.50 -10.41 -3.19
CA PHE A 99 -6.63 -9.77 -2.49
C PHE A 99 -6.58 -8.27 -2.66
N TRP A 100 -7.78 -7.70 -2.73
CA TRP A 100 -8.01 -6.29 -2.90
C TRP A 100 -9.09 -5.82 -1.93
N PHE A 101 -8.94 -4.58 -1.49
CA PHE A 101 -9.80 -3.97 -0.48
C PHE A 101 -10.30 -2.62 -0.99
N ARG A 102 -11.53 -2.28 -0.66
CA ARG A 102 -12.04 -0.90 -0.78
C ARG A 102 -13.15 -0.66 0.22
N HIS A 103 -13.45 0.61 0.44
CA HIS A 103 -14.49 1.05 1.37
C HIS A 103 -15.44 2.03 0.68
N LEU A 104 -16.72 1.93 1.02
CA LEU A 104 -17.73 2.95 0.73
C LEU A 104 -17.86 3.81 1.98
N HIS A 105 -17.61 5.10 1.85
CA HIS A 105 -17.87 6.08 2.90
C HIS A 105 -18.65 7.24 2.28
N ASP A 106 -19.79 7.58 2.89
CA ASP A 106 -20.67 8.67 2.44
C ASP A 106 -21.01 8.61 0.94
N ALA A 107 -21.39 7.41 0.49
CA ALA A 107 -21.72 7.09 -0.91
C ALA A 107 -20.55 7.19 -1.92
N ILE A 108 -19.32 7.38 -1.46
CA ILE A 108 -18.12 7.40 -2.31
C ILE A 108 -17.28 6.14 -2.06
N TRP A 109 -17.04 5.36 -3.11
CA TRP A 109 -16.09 4.26 -3.04
C TRP A 109 -14.66 4.77 -3.11
N THR A 110 -13.81 4.30 -2.21
CA THR A 110 -12.37 4.43 -2.40
C THR A 110 -11.93 3.64 -3.62
N PRO A 111 -10.77 3.97 -4.22
CA PRO A 111 -10.10 3.07 -5.15
C PRO A 111 -9.87 1.69 -4.51
N TRP A 112 -9.60 0.70 -5.36
CA TRP A 112 -9.15 -0.61 -4.92
C TRP A 112 -7.69 -0.55 -4.47
N TYR A 113 -7.41 -1.10 -3.29
CA TYR A 113 -6.07 -1.27 -2.75
C TYR A 113 -5.67 -2.73 -2.78
N ARG A 114 -4.55 -3.04 -3.45
CA ARG A 114 -4.01 -4.40 -3.52
C ARG A 114 -3.27 -4.74 -2.24
N HIS A 115 -3.55 -5.90 -1.66
CA HIS A 115 -2.72 -6.51 -0.62
C HIS A 115 -1.83 -7.57 -1.27
N PRO A 116 -0.50 -7.37 -1.30
CA PRO A 116 0.43 -8.37 -1.83
C PRO A 116 0.54 -9.54 -0.83
N PHE A 117 0.35 -10.77 -1.30
CA PHE A 117 0.77 -11.97 -0.58
C PHE A 117 1.96 -12.54 -1.32
N THR A 118 3.02 -12.88 -0.59
CA THR A 118 4.18 -13.57 -1.17
C THR A 118 4.43 -14.83 -0.36
N PHE A 119 4.87 -15.89 -1.03
CA PHE A 119 5.12 -17.20 -0.41
C PHE A 119 6.37 -17.25 0.48
N ALA A 120 7.02 -16.12 0.77
CA ALA A 120 8.17 -16.13 1.66
C ALA A 120 7.68 -16.09 3.12
N GLU A 121 8.03 -17.12 3.88
CA GLU A 121 7.69 -17.29 5.30
C GLU A 121 8.27 -16.18 6.22
N THR A 122 9.04 -15.22 5.69
CA THR A 122 9.49 -14.03 6.40
C THR A 122 9.63 -12.84 5.44
N GLY A 123 8.70 -11.88 5.47
CA GLY A 123 8.88 -10.52 4.92
C GLY A 123 7.86 -10.08 3.85
N PHE A 124 7.67 -8.76 3.74
CA PHE A 124 6.94 -8.12 2.65
C PHE A 124 7.85 -7.98 1.42
N LEU A 125 7.66 -8.84 0.42
CA LEU A 125 8.39 -8.78 -0.85
C LEU A 125 7.58 -8.02 -1.92
N LEU A 126 8.15 -6.96 -2.49
CA LEU A 126 7.60 -6.28 -3.67
C LEU A 126 8.05 -7.01 -4.94
N GLN A 127 7.15 -7.74 -5.60
CA GLN A 127 7.45 -8.54 -6.80
C GLN A 127 7.21 -7.80 -8.15
N ASP A 128 6.83 -6.53 -8.12
CA ASP A 128 6.40 -5.77 -9.32
C ASP A 128 7.53 -4.94 -9.96
N GLY A 129 8.78 -5.16 -9.55
CA GLY A 129 9.94 -4.35 -9.98
C GLY A 129 9.95 -2.90 -9.43
N GLY A 130 8.96 -2.54 -8.60
CA GLY A 130 8.90 -1.25 -7.92
C GLY A 130 9.91 -1.12 -6.78
N VAL A 131 10.23 0.11 -6.40
CA VAL A 131 11.12 0.39 -5.26
C VAL A 131 10.37 0.24 -3.93
N LEU A 132 11.07 -0.30 -2.93
CA LEU A 132 10.67 -0.24 -1.53
C LEU A 132 11.05 1.14 -0.98
N GLY A 133 10.11 1.86 -0.37
CA GLY A 133 10.41 3.17 0.20
C GLY A 133 9.19 3.93 0.70
N TYR A 134 9.38 5.24 0.92
CA TYR A 134 8.34 6.14 1.42
C TYR A 134 7.50 6.69 0.26
N GLY A 135 6.18 6.73 0.46
CA GLY A 135 5.24 7.30 -0.48
C GLY A 135 5.29 8.84 -0.53
N ALA A 136 4.58 9.41 -1.51
CA ALA A 136 4.39 10.85 -1.59
C ALA A 136 3.79 11.43 -0.28
N GLY A 137 4.30 12.57 0.17
CA GLY A 137 3.86 13.22 1.43
C GLY A 137 4.60 12.77 2.69
N CYS A 138 5.39 11.70 2.62
CA CYS A 138 6.25 11.25 3.72
C CYS A 138 7.56 12.05 3.81
N GLY A 139 7.92 12.83 2.80
CA GLY A 139 9.13 13.64 2.78
C GLY A 139 9.02 14.93 3.58
N GLY A 140 10.14 15.41 4.13
CA GLY A 140 10.29 16.74 4.71
C GLY A 140 11.51 17.48 4.16
N THR A 141 11.58 18.79 4.40
CA THR A 141 12.74 19.61 4.07
C THR A 141 13.16 20.45 5.27
N ALA A 142 14.46 20.67 5.41
CA ALA A 142 15.01 21.63 6.37
C ALA A 142 16.20 22.37 5.77
N ASN A 143 16.36 23.64 6.16
CA ASN A 143 17.49 24.46 5.78
C ASN A 143 18.27 24.86 7.03
N GLN A 144 19.60 24.82 6.98
CA GLN A 144 20.44 25.37 8.04
C GLN A 144 20.46 26.91 7.97
N PRO A 145 20.12 27.63 9.05
CA PRO A 145 19.88 29.07 8.98
C PRO A 145 21.16 29.93 8.99
N THR A 146 22.24 29.49 9.63
CA THR A 146 23.36 30.39 9.98
C THR A 146 24.73 29.88 9.56
N ASN A 147 24.99 28.58 9.72
CA ASN A 147 26.29 27.97 9.44
C ASN A 147 26.12 26.46 9.25
N LYS A 148 27.18 25.77 8.81
CA LYS A 148 27.13 24.32 8.53
C LYS A 148 27.04 23.43 9.79
N ARG A 149 27.19 24.01 10.99
CA ARG A 149 27.09 23.32 12.30
C ARG A 149 25.68 23.40 12.90
N MET A 150 24.80 24.25 12.35
CA MET A 150 23.47 24.44 12.92
C MET A 150 22.67 23.13 12.91
N PRO A 151 22.05 22.76 14.04
CA PRO A 151 21.21 21.58 14.08
C PRO A 151 19.97 21.75 13.19
N VAL A 152 19.41 20.64 12.73
CA VAL A 152 18.19 20.60 11.93
C VAL A 152 17.22 19.56 12.47
N THR A 153 15.94 19.88 12.39
CA THR A 153 14.86 18.97 12.78
C THR A 153 13.95 18.71 11.59
N VAL A 154 13.77 17.44 11.23
CA VAL A 154 12.80 17.02 10.22
C VAL A 154 12.01 15.84 10.77
N ASN A 155 10.78 16.09 11.23
CA ASN A 155 9.90 15.07 11.80
C ASN A 155 9.17 14.25 10.73
N LYS A 156 9.97 13.74 9.78
CA LYS A 156 9.54 12.93 8.64
C LYS A 156 10.58 11.82 8.38
N PRO A 157 10.15 10.63 7.94
CA PRO A 157 11.05 9.48 7.77
C PRO A 157 12.03 9.60 6.58
N CYS A 158 11.80 10.54 5.66
CA CYS A 158 12.73 10.85 4.59
C CYS A 158 12.68 12.34 4.27
N GLY A 159 13.65 12.82 3.50
CA GLY A 159 13.68 14.22 3.13
C GLY A 159 15.00 14.71 2.57
N VAL A 160 15.10 16.04 2.49
CA VAL A 160 16.31 16.74 2.05
C VAL A 160 16.66 17.82 3.06
N ILE A 161 17.94 17.84 3.47
CA ILE A 161 18.53 18.89 4.28
C ILE A 161 19.39 19.75 3.35
N THR A 162 19.09 21.05 3.27
CA THR A 162 19.94 22.03 2.58
C THR A 162 20.88 22.65 3.59
N MET A 163 22.18 22.38 3.44
CA MET A 163 23.19 22.97 4.32
C MET A 163 23.46 24.44 3.99
N HIS A 164 23.91 25.19 4.98
CA HIS A 164 24.28 26.59 4.80
C HIS A 164 25.51 26.71 3.86
N PRO A 165 25.60 27.72 2.99
CA PRO A 165 26.75 27.96 2.09
C PRO A 165 27.95 28.60 2.82
N GLU A 166 28.21 28.21 4.07
CA GLU A 166 29.42 28.64 4.78
C GLU A 166 30.66 28.03 4.11
N GLN A 167 31.77 28.75 4.06
CA GLN A 167 32.99 28.21 3.49
C GLN A 167 33.52 27.03 4.32
N LEU A 168 33.88 25.94 3.66
CA LEU A 168 34.58 24.81 4.26
C LEU A 168 35.89 24.57 3.50
N SER A 169 37.01 24.63 4.22
CA SER A 169 38.34 24.41 3.63
C SER A 169 38.50 22.99 3.08
N ALA A 170 39.46 22.82 2.17
CA ALA A 170 39.84 21.49 1.67
C ALA A 170 40.22 20.55 2.82
N GLY A 171 39.65 19.34 2.84
CA GLY A 171 39.86 18.32 3.87
C GLY A 171 39.15 18.58 5.20
N ALA A 172 38.51 19.74 5.38
CA ALA A 172 37.84 20.07 6.63
C ALA A 172 36.52 19.30 6.77
N SER A 173 36.17 19.00 8.02
CA SER A 173 34.90 18.37 8.38
C SER A 173 34.10 19.24 9.35
N VAL A 174 32.80 19.15 9.23
CA VAL A 174 31.83 19.82 10.11
C VAL A 174 30.76 18.84 10.54
N GLU A 175 30.32 18.95 11.78
CA GLU A 175 29.25 18.14 12.34
C GLU A 175 28.07 19.01 12.74
N PHE A 176 26.87 18.47 12.59
CA PHE A 176 25.64 19.03 13.12
C PHE A 176 24.70 17.92 13.59
N ILE A 177 23.80 18.26 14.51
CA ILE A 177 22.80 17.32 15.00
C ILE A 177 21.57 17.35 14.09
N PHE A 178 21.17 16.18 13.60
CA PHE A 178 19.89 15.95 12.95
C PHE A 178 18.93 15.28 13.94
N SER A 179 17.73 15.84 14.11
CA SER A 179 16.69 15.29 14.98
C SER A 179 15.41 14.96 14.21
N SER A 180 14.75 13.87 14.59
CA SER A 180 13.49 13.44 14.01
C SER A 180 12.71 12.56 14.96
N SER A 181 11.41 12.81 15.11
CA SER A 181 10.50 11.90 15.82
C SER A 181 10.29 10.55 15.09
N ALA A 182 10.78 10.41 13.86
CA ALA A 182 10.74 9.14 13.12
C ALA A 182 11.95 8.22 13.41
N LEU A 183 12.99 8.74 14.06
CA LEU A 183 14.13 7.95 14.52
C LEU A 183 13.75 7.12 15.75
N SER A 184 14.46 6.01 15.93
CA SER A 184 14.43 5.18 17.14
C SER A 184 15.84 4.64 17.40
N SER A 185 16.06 4.04 18.57
CA SER A 185 17.34 3.40 18.91
C SER A 185 17.74 2.26 17.96
N ALA A 186 16.78 1.67 17.25
CA ALA A 186 17.01 0.61 16.27
C ALA A 186 17.01 1.11 14.82
N ALA A 187 16.91 2.43 14.59
CA ALA A 187 16.84 2.99 13.25
C ALA A 187 18.22 3.15 12.60
N VAL A 188 18.26 2.97 11.28
CA VAL A 188 19.40 3.29 10.42
C VAL A 188 19.05 4.53 9.61
N LEU A 189 19.84 5.59 9.75
CA LEU A 189 19.77 6.76 8.88
C LEU A 189 20.71 6.56 7.69
N LEU A 190 20.20 6.72 6.48
CA LEU A 190 20.98 6.67 5.24
C LEU A 190 21.06 8.08 4.60
N PRO A 191 22.12 8.86 4.88
CA PRO A 191 22.34 10.14 4.24
C PRO A 191 23.08 10.00 2.90
N VAL A 192 22.68 10.76 1.89
CA VAL A 192 23.28 10.80 0.55
C VAL A 192 23.37 12.24 0.07
N ILE A 193 24.54 12.64 -0.43
CA ILE A 193 24.74 13.96 -1.03
C ILE A 193 24.16 13.98 -2.45
N LEU A 194 23.38 15.02 -2.77
CA LEU A 194 22.77 15.21 -4.09
C LEU A 194 23.54 16.25 -4.91
N GLY A 195 24.23 15.81 -5.97
CA GLY A 195 24.82 16.72 -6.96
C GLY A 195 26.15 17.37 -6.58
N TYR A 196 26.77 17.01 -5.45
CA TYR A 196 28.05 17.57 -4.99
C TYR A 196 29.12 16.49 -4.78
N SER A 197 29.83 16.09 -5.83
CA SER A 197 30.84 15.01 -5.79
C SER A 197 32.08 15.29 -4.93
N GLY A 198 32.31 16.55 -4.54
CA GLY A 198 33.45 16.95 -3.70
C GLY A 198 33.22 16.78 -2.19
N TYR A 199 32.08 16.25 -1.76
CA TYR A 199 31.75 16.06 -0.35
C TYR A 199 31.46 14.60 -0.03
N SER A 200 31.63 14.23 1.22
CA SER A 200 31.11 12.98 1.79
C SER A 200 30.29 13.28 3.04
N VAL A 201 29.25 12.48 3.27
CA VAL A 201 28.43 12.55 4.48
C VAL A 201 28.37 11.18 5.12
N VAL A 202 28.50 11.15 6.44
CA VAL A 202 28.36 9.93 7.25
C VAL A 202 27.57 10.23 8.52
N VAL A 203 26.90 9.20 9.05
CA VAL A 203 26.43 9.23 10.43
C VAL A 203 27.64 9.01 11.32
N ALA A 204 28.02 10.04 12.08
CA ALA A 204 29.20 9.99 12.94
C ALA A 204 28.93 9.18 14.21
N TYR A 205 27.79 9.43 14.84
CA TYR A 205 27.29 8.70 16.01
C TYR A 205 25.80 8.95 16.21
N VAL A 206 25.17 8.08 16.99
CA VAL A 206 23.81 8.29 17.52
C VAL A 206 23.93 9.11 18.79
N ASP A 207 23.22 10.23 18.88
CA ASP A 207 23.27 11.16 20.01
C ASP A 207 22.19 10.80 21.04
N THR A 208 20.94 10.67 20.57
CA THR A 208 19.82 10.14 21.36
C THR A 208 18.98 9.18 20.50
N ALA A 209 17.94 8.57 21.08
CA ALA A 209 17.02 7.73 20.31
C ALA A 209 16.34 8.48 19.13
N THR A 210 16.28 9.82 19.19
CA THR A 210 15.65 10.67 18.19
C THR A 210 16.59 11.66 17.52
N SER A 211 17.90 11.55 17.76
CA SER A 211 18.91 12.44 17.17
C SER A 211 20.21 11.72 16.83
N VAL A 212 20.84 12.13 15.73
CA VAL A 212 22.15 11.62 15.30
C VAL A 212 23.03 12.78 14.84
N ALA A 213 24.35 12.61 14.99
CA ALA A 213 25.31 13.56 14.45
C ALA A 213 25.66 13.17 13.01
N LEU A 214 25.47 14.11 12.08
CA LEU A 214 25.93 13.98 10.70
C LEU A 214 27.24 14.73 10.53
N ARG A 215 28.24 14.06 9.97
CA ARG A 215 29.52 14.67 9.60
C ARG A 215 29.57 14.85 8.10
N LEU A 216 29.76 16.10 7.67
CA LEU A 216 30.08 16.45 6.29
C LEU A 216 31.58 16.73 6.18
N THR A 217 32.26 16.12 5.22
CA THR A 217 33.66 16.38 4.90
C THR A 217 33.77 16.96 3.49
N ASN A 218 34.55 18.04 3.33
CA ASN A 218 34.95 18.55 2.01
C ASN A 218 36.21 17.82 1.54
N ASN A 219 36.08 16.97 0.53
CA ASN A 219 37.19 16.18 -0.04
C ASN A 219 37.84 16.87 -1.25
N GLY A 220 37.43 18.09 -1.60
CA GLY A 220 37.94 18.85 -2.73
C GLY A 220 38.64 20.14 -2.30
N ALA A 221 38.57 21.16 -3.17
CA ALA A 221 39.06 22.51 -2.87
C ALA A 221 38.14 23.23 -1.88
N THR A 222 38.62 24.33 -1.29
CA THR A 222 37.81 25.23 -0.46
C THR A 222 36.57 25.70 -1.22
N ARG A 223 35.39 25.52 -0.63
CA ARG A 223 34.08 25.71 -1.27
C ARG A 223 33.04 26.27 -0.30
N SER A 224 32.02 26.94 -0.84
CA SER A 224 30.91 27.54 -0.08
C SER A 224 29.56 27.03 -0.59
N ASP A 225 29.48 25.75 -0.96
CA ASP A 225 28.29 25.20 -1.62
C ASP A 225 27.14 24.97 -0.60
N PRO A 226 25.88 25.23 -1.00
CA PRO A 226 24.70 24.83 -0.22
C PRO A 226 24.39 23.34 -0.43
N VAL A 227 25.22 22.47 0.16
CA VAL A 227 25.16 21.02 -0.05
C VAL A 227 23.79 20.46 0.36
N ASN A 228 23.15 19.73 -0.54
CA ASN A 228 21.90 19.02 -0.28
C ASN A 228 22.17 17.58 0.15
N ILE A 229 21.65 17.20 1.31
CA ILE A 229 21.71 15.83 1.84
C ILE A 229 20.31 15.24 1.80
N SER A 230 20.09 14.29 0.89
CA SER A 230 18.92 13.40 0.93
C SER A 230 19.08 12.40 2.05
N PHE A 231 18.00 12.04 2.72
CA PHE A 231 18.04 11.00 3.74
C PHE A 231 16.78 10.13 3.76
N CYS A 232 16.95 8.92 4.30
CA CYS A 232 15.85 8.03 4.65
C CYS A 232 16.14 7.28 5.97
N ILE A 233 15.11 6.99 6.76
CA ILE A 233 15.20 6.39 8.10
C ILE A 233 14.60 4.99 8.10
N LEU A 234 15.44 3.97 8.00
CA LEU A 234 15.01 2.58 8.08
C LEU A 234 14.91 2.13 9.54
N SER A 235 13.68 1.98 10.05
CA SER A 235 13.48 1.51 11.43
C SER A 235 13.67 -0.01 11.55
N GLY A 236 14.55 -0.42 12.46
CA GLY A 236 14.63 -1.81 12.92
C GLY A 236 13.56 -2.15 13.96
N ALA A 237 13.33 -3.45 14.16
CA ALA A 237 12.53 -3.94 15.27
C ALA A 237 13.34 -3.92 16.57
N HIS A 238 12.67 -3.66 17.70
CA HIS A 238 13.20 -3.85 19.05
C HIS A 238 12.24 -4.75 19.82
N SER A 239 12.77 -5.59 20.70
CA SER A 239 12.01 -6.48 21.60
C SER A 239 11.52 -5.75 22.84
#